data_AF-A0A7W0WF29-F1
#
_entry.id   AF-A0A7W0WF29-F1
#
_cell.length_a   1.000
_cell.length_b   1.000
_cell.length_c   1.000
_cell.angle_alpha   90.00
_cell.angle_beta   90.00
_cell.angle_gamma   90.00
#
_symmetry.space_group_name_H-M   'P 1'
#
loop_
_entity.id
_entity.type
_entity.pdbx_description
1 polymer ?
#
loop_
_entity_poly.entity_id
_entity_poly.type
_entity_poly.pdbx_seq_one_letter_code
_entity_poly.pdbx_strand_id
1 'polypeptide(L)'
;MQRDQTVSEMAEEVLMRQTKSLANRRGLSLEDARQAIADTEAGRQLRVLANGEHRHEKAQAWQASVFWDRAEERMVHHFASEALSRFAAEHDYSWLECYMERLEGKEERARYYALLE
;
A
#
# COMPACT_ATOMS: atom_id res chain seq x y z
N MET A 1 -6.93 -6.75 11.46
CA MET A 1 -5.99 -5.63 11.62
C MET A 1 -6.50 -4.78 12.77
N GLN A 2 -5.66 -4.42 13.73
CA GLN A 2 -6.10 -3.51 14.80
C GLN A 2 -6.18 -2.07 14.25
N ARG A 3 -7.11 -1.27 14.76
CA ARG A 3 -7.42 0.08 14.22
C ARG A 3 -6.23 1.04 14.27
N ASP A 4 -5.38 0.93 15.28
CA ASP A 4 -4.23 1.83 15.49
C ASP A 4 -2.88 1.16 15.24
N GLN A 5 -2.88 -0.01 14.61
CA GLN A 5 -1.66 -0.74 14.29
C GLN A 5 -0.86 0.02 13.22
N THR A 6 0.44 0.16 13.45
CA THR A 6 1.39 0.70 12.46
C THR A 6 1.73 -0.32 11.37
N VAL A 7 2.24 0.14 10.23
CA VAL A 7 2.71 -0.75 9.14
C VAL A 7 3.77 -1.73 9.64
N SER A 8 4.69 -1.27 10.49
CA SER A 8 5.73 -2.13 11.08
C SER A 8 5.14 -3.25 11.92
N GLU A 9 4.23 -2.90 12.84
CA GLU A 9 3.58 -3.87 13.72
C GLU A 9 2.74 -4.87 12.92
N MET A 10 2.07 -4.43 11.86
CA MET A 10 1.31 -5.32 10.99
C MET A 10 2.24 -6.30 10.26
N ALA A 11 3.36 -5.82 9.72
CA ALA A 11 4.31 -6.67 9.02
C ALA A 11 4.93 -7.73 9.95
N GLU A 12 5.32 -7.35 11.18
CA GLU A 12 5.82 -8.29 12.20
C GLU A 12 4.74 -9.26 12.69
N GLU A 13 3.48 -8.82 12.85
CA GLU A 13 2.36 -9.71 13.20
C GLU A 13 2.16 -10.79 12.12
N VAL A 14 2.21 -10.40 10.84
CA VAL A 14 2.09 -11.34 9.71
C VAL A 14 3.26 -12.31 9.69
N LEU A 15 4.50 -11.83 9.84
CA LEU A 15 5.70 -12.67 9.93
C LEU A 15 5.60 -13.69 11.07
N MET A 16 5.16 -13.24 12.25
CA MET A 16 4.99 -14.09 13.42
C MET A 16 3.91 -15.16 13.20
N ARG A 17 2.78 -14.80 12.57
CA ARG A 17 1.72 -15.76 12.22
C ARG A 17 2.21 -16.82 11.24
N GLN A 18 2.93 -16.40 10.20
CA GLN A 18 3.52 -17.32 9.23
C GLN A 18 4.52 -18.25 9.92
N THR A 19 5.37 -17.71 10.80
CA THR A 19 6.40 -18.46 11.55
C THR A 19 5.76 -19.54 12.40
N LYS A 20 4.75 -19.19 13.20
CA LYS A 20 4.00 -20.15 14.02
C LYS A 20 3.31 -21.20 13.17
N SER A 21 2.69 -20.81 12.06
CA SER A 21 2.03 -21.75 11.15
C SER A 21 3.02 -22.75 10.54
N LEU A 22 4.19 -22.27 10.09
CA LEU A 22 5.22 -23.11 9.48
C LEU A 22 5.87 -24.04 10.52
N ALA A 23 6.19 -23.53 11.71
CA ALA A 23 6.72 -24.30 12.82
C ALA A 23 5.78 -25.46 13.19
N ASN A 24 4.48 -25.16 13.37
CA ASN A 24 3.47 -26.17 13.68
C ASN A 24 3.31 -27.21 12.56
N ARG A 25 3.35 -26.78 11.29
CA ARG A 25 3.15 -27.68 10.15
C ARG A 25 4.35 -28.60 9.89
N ARG A 26 5.57 -28.14 10.15
CA ARG A 26 6.80 -28.87 9.83
C ARG A 26 7.54 -29.43 11.06
N GLY A 27 7.05 -29.17 12.27
CA GLY A 27 7.73 -29.53 13.51
C GLY A 27 9.07 -28.82 13.70
N LEU A 28 9.24 -27.66 13.07
CA LEU A 28 10.47 -26.86 13.16
C LEU A 28 10.48 -26.03 14.44
N SER A 29 11.68 -25.66 14.91
CA SER A 29 11.79 -24.61 15.92
C SER A 29 11.24 -23.28 15.38
N LEU A 30 10.83 -22.38 16.27
CA LEU A 30 10.37 -21.05 15.85
C LEU A 30 11.46 -20.28 15.09
N GLU A 31 12.73 -20.45 15.48
CA GLU A 31 13.86 -19.79 14.81
C GLU A 31 14.07 -20.33 13.40
N ASP A 32 14.10 -21.66 13.23
CA ASP A 32 14.25 -22.29 11.92
C ASP A 32 13.07 -21.93 10.99
N ALA A 33 11.86 -21.89 11.53
CA ALA A 33 10.68 -21.46 10.78
C ALA A 33 10.75 -19.99 10.39
N ARG A 34 11.24 -19.11 11.28
CA ARG A 34 11.42 -17.68 11.01
C ARG A 34 12.45 -17.49 9.91
N GLN A 35 13.59 -18.19 10.00
CA GLN A 35 14.64 -18.14 8.98
C GLN A 35 14.12 -18.64 7.62
N ALA A 36 13.41 -19.77 7.61
CA ALA A 36 12.82 -20.31 6.37
C ALA A 36 11.83 -19.33 5.71
N ILE A 37 11.04 -18.59 6.49
CA ILE A 37 10.14 -17.55 5.95
C ILE A 37 10.93 -16.35 5.47
N ALA A 38 11.92 -15.91 6.25
CA ALA A 38 12.83 -14.83 5.90
C ALA A 38 13.46 -15.05 4.50
N ASP A 39 13.81 -16.29 4.17
CA ASP A 39 14.43 -16.64 2.90
C ASP A 39 13.44 -16.68 1.71
N THR A 40 12.13 -16.64 1.98
CA THR A 40 11.12 -16.47 0.93
C THR A 40 11.04 -15.04 0.43
N GLU A 41 10.60 -14.86 -0.81
CA GLU A 41 10.36 -13.52 -1.38
C GLU A 41 9.32 -12.74 -0.56
N ALA A 42 8.23 -13.39 -0.15
CA ALA A 42 7.22 -12.77 0.70
C ALA A 42 7.79 -12.33 2.06
N GLY A 43 8.65 -13.15 2.68
CA GLY A 43 9.31 -12.78 3.95
C GLY A 43 10.30 -11.64 3.80
N ARG A 44 11.03 -11.55 2.68
CA ARG A 44 11.84 -10.38 2.35
C ARG A 44 11.00 -9.12 2.19
N GLN A 45 9.90 -9.20 1.45
CA GLN A 45 8.98 -8.08 1.25
C GLN A 45 8.37 -7.60 2.58
N LEU A 46 7.97 -8.53 3.46
CA LEU A 46 7.48 -8.18 4.80
C LEU A 46 8.56 -7.50 5.65
N ARG A 47 9.83 -7.92 5.57
CA ARG A 47 10.93 -7.25 6.26
C ARG A 47 11.22 -5.85 5.72
N VAL A 48 11.15 -5.67 4.40
CA VAL A 48 11.26 -4.34 3.79
C VAL A 48 10.11 -3.45 4.23
N LEU A 49 8.89 -3.97 4.25
CA LEU A 49 7.71 -3.23 4.71
C LEU A 49 7.82 -2.83 6.20
N ALA A 50 8.32 -3.74 7.04
CA ALA A 50 8.49 -3.49 8.47
C ALA A 50 9.50 -2.38 8.78
N ASN A 51 10.53 -2.25 7.93
CA ASN A 51 11.64 -1.30 8.11
C ASN A 51 11.60 -0.11 7.13
N GLY A 52 10.55 -0.02 6.31
CA GLY A 52 10.45 0.93 5.22
C GLY A 52 10.13 2.35 5.69
N GLU A 53 9.92 3.22 4.71
CA GLU A 53 9.55 4.63 4.91
C GLU A 53 8.24 4.75 5.72
N HIS A 54 7.22 4.00 5.31
CA HIS A 54 5.87 4.05 5.91
C HIS A 54 5.72 3.28 7.23
N ARG A 55 6.81 2.79 7.83
CA ARG A 55 6.78 1.87 8.99
C ARG A 55 5.98 2.39 10.18
N HIS A 56 5.95 3.71 10.37
CA HIS A 56 5.28 4.40 11.48
C HIS A 56 3.85 4.85 11.15
N GLU A 57 3.43 4.72 9.90
CA GLU A 57 2.08 5.10 9.49
C GLU A 57 1.05 4.11 10.02
N LYS A 58 -0.17 4.58 10.29
CA LYS A 58 -1.30 3.69 10.58
C LYS A 58 -1.52 2.79 9.38
N ALA A 59 -1.48 1.48 9.61
CA ALA A 59 -1.48 0.49 8.54
C ALA A 59 -2.76 0.51 7.70
N GLN A 60 -3.90 0.86 8.31
CA GLN A 60 -5.16 1.05 7.58
C GLN A 60 -5.08 2.22 6.60
N ALA A 61 -4.50 3.35 7.01
CA ALA A 61 -4.34 4.53 6.16
C ALA A 61 -3.37 4.25 5.01
N TRP A 62 -2.23 3.63 5.31
CA TRP A 62 -1.26 3.22 4.30
C TRP A 62 -1.82 2.21 3.30
N GLN A 63 -2.60 1.21 3.75
CA GLN A 63 -3.25 0.29 2.83
C GLN A 63 -4.28 0.96 1.92
N ALA A 64 -5.02 1.94 2.45
CA ALA A 64 -5.95 2.72 1.66
C ALA A 64 -5.23 3.59 0.61
N SER A 65 -4.12 4.24 0.96
CA SER A 65 -3.33 5.02 -0.01
C SER A 65 -2.80 4.12 -1.13
N VAL A 66 -2.18 2.99 -0.81
CA VAL A 66 -1.69 2.02 -1.81
C VAL A 66 -2.81 1.54 -2.76
N PHE A 67 -4.02 1.33 -2.24
CA PHE A 67 -5.16 0.97 -3.07
C PHE A 67 -5.53 2.08 -4.07
N TRP A 68 -5.57 3.34 -3.59
CA TRP A 68 -5.86 4.49 -4.41
C TRP A 68 -4.78 4.76 -5.45
N ASP A 69 -3.51 4.66 -5.08
CA ASP A 69 -2.38 4.86 -5.99
C ASP A 69 -2.43 3.84 -7.15
N ARG A 70 -2.71 2.57 -6.85
CA ARG A 70 -2.90 1.54 -7.90
C ARG A 70 -4.15 1.77 -8.75
N ALA A 71 -5.21 2.34 -8.18
CA ALA A 71 -6.41 2.67 -8.94
C ALA A 71 -6.14 3.84 -9.89
N GLU A 72 -5.41 4.86 -9.41
CA GLU A 72 -4.92 6.00 -10.18
C GLU A 72 -3.99 5.54 -11.31
N GLU A 73 -2.99 4.69 -11.04
CA GLU A 73 -2.09 4.16 -12.07
C GLU A 73 -2.85 3.41 -13.18
N ARG A 74 -3.80 2.55 -12.81
CA ARG A 74 -4.64 1.84 -13.79
C ARG A 74 -5.51 2.79 -14.60
N MET A 75 -6.04 3.82 -13.95
CA MET A 75 -6.82 4.85 -14.60
C MET A 75 -5.97 5.60 -15.64
N VAL A 76 -4.82 6.14 -15.21
CA VAL A 76 -3.88 6.85 -16.07
C VAL A 76 -3.45 5.97 -17.25
N HIS A 77 -3.09 4.71 -17.00
CA HIS A 77 -2.72 3.78 -18.06
C HIS A 77 -3.86 3.55 -19.06
N HIS A 78 -5.09 3.35 -18.59
CA HIS A 78 -6.25 3.15 -19.45
C HIS A 78 -6.51 4.35 -20.35
N PHE A 79 -6.46 5.55 -19.77
CA PHE A 79 -6.68 6.81 -20.46
C PHE A 79 -5.54 7.17 -21.41
N ALA A 80 -4.29 6.90 -21.03
CA ALA A 80 -3.10 7.15 -21.85
C ALA A 80 -2.99 6.19 -23.05
N SER A 81 -3.50 4.96 -22.97
CA SER A 81 -3.16 3.93 -23.95
C SER A 81 -3.89 3.99 -25.30
N GLU A 82 -5.11 4.53 -25.44
CA GLU A 82 -5.80 4.34 -26.74
C GLU A 82 -6.77 5.43 -27.22
N ALA A 83 -7.44 6.19 -26.35
CA ALA A 83 -8.47 7.14 -26.79
C ALA A 83 -8.13 8.62 -26.51
N LEU A 84 -7.42 8.93 -25.41
CA LEU A 84 -7.11 10.33 -25.09
C LEU A 84 -6.08 10.96 -26.02
N SER A 85 -5.11 10.23 -26.58
CA SER A 85 -4.18 10.85 -27.55
C SER A 85 -4.88 11.39 -28.81
N ARG A 86 -6.07 10.86 -29.15
CA ARG A 86 -6.88 11.32 -30.29
C ARG A 86 -7.94 12.35 -29.89
N PHE A 87 -8.52 12.22 -28.70
CA PHE A 87 -9.57 13.11 -28.20
C PHE A 87 -9.01 14.38 -27.51
N ALA A 88 -7.78 14.33 -26.98
CA ALA A 88 -7.06 15.47 -26.37
C ALA A 88 -6.76 16.61 -27.34
N ALA A 89 -6.72 16.31 -28.64
CA ALA A 89 -6.50 17.28 -29.69
C ALA A 89 -7.78 18.08 -30.04
N GLU A 90 -8.96 17.66 -29.57
CA GLU A 90 -10.25 18.21 -30.06
C GLU A 90 -11.16 18.86 -28.99
N HIS A 91 -10.99 18.62 -27.68
CA HIS A 91 -11.85 19.25 -26.65
C HIS A 91 -11.15 19.65 -25.33
N ASP A 92 -11.55 20.82 -24.81
CA ASP A 92 -11.09 21.47 -23.56
C ASP A 92 -11.29 20.61 -22.29
N TYR A 93 -10.27 20.58 -21.45
CA TYR A 93 -10.12 19.62 -20.34
C TYR A 93 -10.60 20.12 -18.97
N SER A 94 -11.91 20.25 -18.76
CA SER A 94 -12.47 20.61 -17.44
C SER A 94 -12.24 19.53 -16.36
N TRP A 95 -12.29 18.23 -16.69
CA TRP A 95 -12.16 17.15 -15.70
C TRP A 95 -10.69 16.82 -15.35
N LEU A 96 -9.77 16.97 -16.31
CA LEU A 96 -8.33 16.78 -16.10
C LEU A 96 -7.73 17.95 -15.32
N GLU A 97 -8.19 19.19 -15.53
CA GLU A 97 -7.85 20.32 -14.65
C GLU A 97 -8.36 20.10 -13.23
N CYS A 98 -9.61 19.69 -13.04
CA CYS A 98 -10.17 19.40 -11.71
C CYS A 98 -9.47 18.20 -11.02
N TYR A 99 -8.95 17.26 -11.80
CA TYR A 99 -8.12 16.15 -11.31
C TYR A 99 -6.72 16.61 -10.89
N MET A 100 -6.07 17.47 -11.69
CA MET A 100 -4.77 18.07 -11.39
C MET A 100 -4.84 19.02 -10.17
N GLU A 101 -5.90 19.81 -10.05
CA GLU A 101 -6.20 20.66 -8.88
C GLU A 101 -6.43 19.81 -7.62
N ARG A 102 -7.05 18.63 -7.75
CA ARG A 102 -7.17 17.63 -6.67
C ARG A 102 -5.83 16.95 -6.32
N LEU A 103 -4.87 16.90 -7.25
CA LEU A 103 -3.53 16.38 -7.03
C LEU A 103 -2.62 17.40 -6.35
N GLU A 104 -2.73 18.69 -6.67
CA GLU A 104 -2.11 19.77 -5.89
C GLU A 104 -2.60 19.75 -4.43
N GLY A 105 -3.86 19.37 -4.21
CA GLY A 105 -4.43 19.08 -2.89
C GLY A 105 -3.95 17.78 -2.21
N LYS A 106 -2.93 17.06 -2.71
CA LYS A 106 -2.38 15.88 -2.00
C LYS A 106 -1.77 16.26 -0.63
N GLU A 107 -1.39 17.52 -0.39
CA GLU A 107 -1.06 18.06 0.96
C GLU A 107 -2.30 18.24 1.87
N GLU A 108 -3.47 18.50 1.29
CA GLU A 108 -4.74 18.73 2.01
C GLU A 108 -5.43 17.43 2.46
N ARG A 109 -5.09 16.27 1.89
CA ARG A 109 -5.68 14.98 2.30
C ARG A 109 -5.43 14.62 3.77
N ALA A 110 -4.36 15.13 4.36
CA ALA A 110 -4.12 15.01 5.81
C ALA A 110 -5.25 15.67 6.62
N ARG A 111 -5.85 16.75 6.13
CA ARG A 111 -6.93 17.48 6.82
C ARG A 111 -8.27 16.78 6.72
N TYR A 112 -8.55 16.10 5.60
CA TYR A 112 -9.82 15.38 5.42
C TYR A 112 -9.92 14.13 6.33
N TYR A 113 -8.79 13.46 6.59
CA TYR A 113 -8.75 12.33 7.53
C TYR A 113 -8.68 12.75 9.00
N ALA A 114 -8.25 13.98 9.30
CA ALA A 114 -8.26 14.53 10.66
C ALA A 114 -9.65 14.96 11.16
N LEU A 115 -10.64 15.09 10.26
CA LEU A 115 -12.03 15.43 10.58
C LEU A 115 -12.93 14.21 10.85
N LEU A 116 -12.38 12.99 10.72
CA LEU A 116 -13.09 11.73 10.94
C LEU A 116 -12.67 11.01 12.23
N GLU A 117 -11.91 11.68 13.10
CA GLU A 117 -11.58 11.27 14.48
C GLU A 117 -12.51 12.02 15.47
#